data_AF-A0A9D1MGZ1-F1
#
_entry.id   AF-A0A9D1MGZ1-F1
#
_cell.length_a   1.000
_cell.length_b   1.000
_cell.length_c   1.000
_cell.angle_alpha   90.00
_cell.angle_beta   90.00
_cell.angle_gamma   90.00
#
_symmetry.space_group_name_H-M   'P 1'
#
loop_
_entity.id
_entity.type
_entity.pdbx_description
1 polymer ?
#
loop_
_entity_poly.entity_id
_entity_poly.type
_entity_poly.pdbx_seq_one_letter_code
_entity_poly.pdbx_strand_id
1 'polypeptide(L)'
;MAILYDKKSLLENKKFVETVSSIYTVAPEEAADRVEALVNEHKRSFGADAADTVLFSAPGRIEIVGNHTDHNNGKVIAAAISVDLLGAVSETKDNKIVVNSIGYPSVSVDITDLEPKEDEKGDSAALVRGIVKAFVDRGLNVGGFIATTTSDVFKGAGMSSSASFELFVAEVLNSFYNG
;
A
#
# COMPACT_ATOMS: atom_id res chain seq x y z
N MET A 1 21.83 0.82 -9.75
CA MET A 1 21.61 2.26 -10.02
C MET A 1 20.74 2.75 -8.89
N ALA A 2 21.21 3.66 -8.04
CA ALA A 2 20.40 4.16 -6.93
C ALA A 2 19.20 4.94 -7.52
N ILE A 3 17.98 4.55 -7.15
CA ILE A 3 16.78 5.30 -7.56
C ILE A 3 16.73 6.55 -6.69
N LEU A 4 16.91 7.71 -7.32
CA LEU A 4 16.75 9.00 -6.66
C LEU A 4 15.28 9.40 -6.76
N TYR A 5 14.65 9.55 -5.60
CA TYR A 5 13.26 9.98 -5.47
C TYR A 5 13.14 11.49 -5.18
N ASP A 6 14.20 12.27 -5.47
CA ASP A 6 14.07 13.72 -5.41
C ASP A 6 13.24 14.24 -6.57
N LYS A 7 12.55 15.36 -6.36
CA LYS A 7 11.60 15.92 -7.33
C LYS A 7 12.20 16.08 -8.71
N LYS A 8 13.44 16.57 -8.78
CA LYS A 8 14.12 16.83 -10.07
C LYS A 8 14.36 15.52 -10.81
N SER A 9 14.93 14.52 -10.13
CA SER A 9 15.18 13.19 -10.71
C SER A 9 13.89 12.51 -11.19
N LEU A 10 12.79 12.66 -10.45
CA LEU A 10 11.48 12.13 -10.83
C LEU A 10 10.94 12.77 -12.11
N LEU A 11 11.04 14.10 -12.24
CA LEU A 11 10.57 14.84 -13.41
C LEU A 11 11.43 14.60 -14.66
N GLU A 12 12.70 14.24 -14.49
CA GLU A 12 13.57 13.81 -15.61
C GLU A 12 13.25 12.37 -16.08
N ASN A 13 12.56 11.58 -15.26
CA ASN A 13 12.15 10.22 -15.60
C ASN A 13 10.86 10.21 -16.43
N LYS A 14 11.00 10.00 -17.75
CA LYS A 14 9.87 9.93 -18.69
C LYS A 14 8.79 8.93 -18.28
N LYS A 15 9.20 7.73 -17.82
CA LYS A 15 8.24 6.70 -17.41
C LYS A 15 7.42 7.16 -16.21
N PHE A 16 8.06 7.83 -15.25
CA PHE A 16 7.36 8.42 -14.12
C PHE A 16 6.33 9.45 -14.59
N VAL A 17 6.77 10.45 -15.36
CA VAL A 17 5.90 11.53 -15.87
C VAL A 17 4.72 10.98 -16.67
N GLU A 18 4.96 10.03 -17.58
CA GLU A 18 3.90 9.38 -18.37
C GLU A 18 2.90 8.63 -17.46
N THR A 19 3.42 7.88 -16.48
CA THR A 19 2.58 7.10 -15.56
C THR A 19 1.70 8.02 -14.72
N VAL A 20 2.28 9.01 -14.03
CA VAL A 20 1.52 9.92 -13.16
C VAL A 20 0.53 10.79 -13.93
N SER A 21 0.86 11.19 -15.16
CA SER A 21 -0.05 11.95 -16.03
C SER A 21 -1.24 11.11 -16.53
N SER A 22 -1.07 9.78 -16.61
CA SER A 22 -2.14 8.88 -17.04
C SER A 22 -3.08 8.48 -15.90
N ILE A 23 -2.58 8.45 -14.67
CA ILE A 23 -3.31 7.97 -13.49
C ILE A 23 -3.96 9.13 -12.74
N TYR A 24 -3.20 10.21 -12.53
CA TYR A 24 -3.63 11.32 -11.70
C TYR A 24 -4.13 12.50 -12.53
N THR A 25 -5.05 13.26 -11.94
CA THR A 25 -5.57 14.50 -12.52
C THR A 25 -4.76 15.74 -12.13
N VAL A 26 -3.68 15.56 -11.38
CA VAL A 26 -2.78 16.63 -10.93
C VAL A 26 -1.57 16.77 -11.85
N ALA A 27 -0.86 17.88 -11.74
CA ALA A 27 0.37 18.10 -12.49
C ALA A 27 1.47 17.11 -12.03
N PRO A 28 2.35 16.63 -12.93
CA PRO A 28 3.45 15.73 -12.56
C PRO A 28 4.35 16.27 -11.43
N GLU A 29 4.48 17.59 -11.32
CA GLU A 29 5.23 18.25 -10.25
C GLU A 29 4.63 18.01 -8.87
N GLU A 30 3.30 17.99 -8.77
CA GLU A 30 2.57 17.71 -7.51
C GLU A 30 2.70 16.24 -7.13
N ALA A 31 2.61 15.34 -8.11
CA ALA A 31 2.86 13.92 -7.90
C ALA A 31 4.33 13.66 -7.46
N ALA A 32 5.29 14.39 -8.04
CA ALA A 32 6.69 14.30 -7.66
C ALA A 32 6.92 14.82 -6.23
N ASP A 33 6.29 15.94 -5.83
CA ASP A 33 6.34 16.45 -4.45
C ASP A 33 5.80 15.43 -3.44
N ARG A 34 4.66 14.79 -3.77
CA ARG A 34 4.04 13.75 -2.93
C ARG A 34 4.98 12.55 -2.74
N VAL A 35 5.60 12.07 -3.82
CA VAL A 35 6.54 10.94 -3.78
C VAL A 35 7.80 11.29 -2.99
N GLU A 36 8.40 12.45 -3.25
CA GLU A 36 9.60 12.90 -2.54
C GLU A 36 9.34 13.02 -1.04
N ALA A 37 8.22 13.64 -0.64
CA ALA A 37 7.82 13.78 0.76
C ALA A 37 7.63 12.40 1.43
N LEU A 38 6.97 11.46 0.74
CA LEU A 38 6.72 10.11 1.25
C LEU A 38 8.03 9.33 1.47
N VAL A 39 8.94 9.37 0.50
CA VAL A 39 10.23 8.66 0.61
C VAL A 39 11.12 9.29 1.68
N ASN A 40 11.11 10.62 1.81
CA ASN A 40 11.83 11.30 2.88
C ASN A 40 11.29 10.91 4.27
N GLU A 41 9.97 10.82 4.42
CA GLU A 41 9.34 10.36 5.65
C GLU A 41 9.67 8.88 5.96
N HIS A 42 9.73 8.04 4.93
CA HIS A 42 10.15 6.64 5.06
C HIS A 42 11.59 6.51 5.58
N LYS A 43 12.52 7.24 4.95
CA LYS A 43 13.92 7.31 5.40
C LYS A 43 14.05 7.88 6.80
N ARG A 44 13.25 8.89 7.16
CA ARG A 44 13.23 9.47 8.51
C ARG A 44 12.73 8.47 9.56
N SER A 45 11.74 7.66 9.21
CA SER A 45 11.11 6.70 10.12
C SER A 45 11.97 5.47 10.39
N PHE A 46 12.69 4.98 9.37
CA PHE A 46 13.37 3.68 9.43
C PHE A 46 14.89 3.74 9.22
N GLY A 47 15.45 4.90 8.88
CA GLY A 47 16.89 5.10 8.78
C GLY A 47 17.54 4.17 7.75
N ALA A 48 18.49 3.35 8.21
CA ALA A 48 19.26 2.45 7.34
C ALA A 48 18.41 1.34 6.72
N ASP A 49 17.30 0.94 7.36
CA ASP A 49 16.43 -0.12 6.84
C ASP A 49 15.66 0.32 5.58
N ALA A 50 15.61 1.63 5.31
CA ALA A 50 14.96 2.22 4.13
C ALA A 50 15.88 2.32 2.88
N ALA A 51 17.05 1.66 2.86
CA ALA A 51 18.06 1.84 1.81
C ALA A 51 17.57 1.47 0.39
N ASP A 52 16.74 0.42 0.28
CA ASP A 52 16.21 -0.11 -0.98
C ASP A 52 14.70 0.16 -1.10
N THR A 53 14.33 1.44 -1.10
CA THR A 53 12.92 1.86 -1.19
C THR A 53 12.33 1.59 -2.58
N VAL A 54 11.18 0.93 -2.60
CA VAL A 54 10.32 0.71 -3.78
C VAL A 54 8.97 1.37 -3.54
N LEU A 55 8.35 1.91 -4.59
CA LEU A 55 7.03 2.52 -4.53
C LEU A 55 5.94 1.53 -4.95
N PHE A 56 4.86 1.51 -4.18
CA PHE A 56 3.65 0.74 -4.46
C PHE A 56 2.44 1.67 -4.37
N SER A 57 1.46 1.50 -5.25
CA SER A 57 0.16 2.15 -5.09
C SER A 57 -1.00 1.18 -5.22
N ALA A 58 -2.06 1.44 -4.46
CA ALA A 58 -3.31 0.70 -4.52
C ALA A 58 -4.47 1.70 -4.65
N PRO A 59 -5.25 1.67 -5.75
CA PRO A 59 -6.30 2.65 -5.99
C PRO A 59 -7.47 2.46 -5.03
N GLY A 60 -8.18 3.55 -4.74
CA GLY A 60 -9.54 3.50 -4.24
C GLY A 60 -10.50 2.99 -5.33
N ARG A 61 -11.74 2.67 -4.92
CA ARG A 61 -12.79 2.28 -5.87
C ARG A 61 -14.12 2.94 -5.56
N ILE A 62 -14.95 3.10 -6.58
CA ILE A 62 -16.37 3.42 -6.43
C ILE A 62 -17.23 2.27 -6.97
N GLU A 63 -18.36 2.02 -6.32
CA GLU A 63 -19.45 1.21 -6.88
C GLU A 63 -20.36 2.13 -7.68
N ILE A 64 -20.51 1.85 -8.97
CA ILE A 64 -21.38 2.61 -9.88
C ILE A 64 -22.80 2.05 -9.80
N VAL A 65 -22.94 0.72 -9.75
CA VAL A 65 -24.22 0.03 -9.58
C VAL A 65 -24.03 -1.33 -8.90
N GLY A 66 -25.08 -1.81 -8.24
CA GLY A 66 -25.10 -3.13 -7.62
C GLY A 66 -24.69 -3.14 -6.15
N ASN A 67 -24.81 -2.01 -5.44
CA ASN A 67 -24.56 -1.96 -4.00
C ASN A 67 -25.37 -3.03 -3.26
N HIS A 68 -24.74 -3.69 -2.28
CA HIS A 68 -25.34 -4.76 -1.48
C HIS A 68 -25.82 -5.99 -2.27
N THR A 69 -25.38 -6.17 -3.52
CA THR A 69 -25.73 -7.37 -4.30
C THR A 69 -24.63 -8.43 -4.29
N ASP A 70 -23.39 -8.04 -3.98
CA ASP A 70 -22.21 -8.90 -3.97
C ASP A 70 -22.33 -10.10 -3.02
N HIS A 71 -22.77 -9.87 -1.80
CA HIS A 71 -23.00 -10.92 -0.79
C HIS A 71 -24.25 -11.77 -1.05
N ASN A 72 -25.02 -11.44 -2.09
CA ASN A 72 -26.19 -12.19 -2.55
C ASN A 72 -25.95 -12.86 -3.91
N ASN A 73 -24.67 -13.03 -4.31
CA ASN A 73 -24.26 -13.56 -5.62
C ASN A 73 -24.81 -12.74 -6.81
N GLY A 74 -25.06 -11.45 -6.59
CA GLY A 74 -25.47 -10.49 -7.61
C GLY A 74 -24.32 -9.99 -8.48
N LYS A 75 -24.59 -8.94 -9.26
CA LYS A 75 -23.62 -8.33 -10.17
C LYS A 75 -23.34 -6.89 -9.76
N VAL A 76 -22.07 -6.52 -9.75
CA VAL A 76 -21.60 -5.18 -9.41
C VAL A 76 -20.86 -4.60 -10.61
N ILE A 77 -21.02 -3.30 -10.84
CA ILE A 77 -20.10 -2.52 -11.69
C ILE A 77 -19.37 -1.55 -10.77
N ALA A 78 -18.06 -1.74 -10.66
CA ALA A 78 -17.17 -0.89 -9.89
C ALA A 78 -16.03 -0.41 -10.78
N ALA A 79 -15.46 0.74 -10.42
CA ALA A 79 -14.31 1.31 -11.11
C ALA A 79 -13.26 1.76 -10.08
N ALA A 80 -11.99 1.51 -10.41
CA ALA A 80 -10.88 2.17 -9.74
C ALA A 80 -10.92 3.67 -10.05
N ILE A 81 -10.50 4.49 -9.10
CA ILE A 81 -10.46 5.95 -9.24
C ILE A 81 -9.03 6.46 -9.04
N SER A 82 -8.80 7.72 -9.39
CA SER A 82 -7.47 8.35 -9.38
C SER A 82 -6.94 8.70 -7.98
N VAL A 83 -7.68 8.42 -6.91
CA VAL A 83 -7.16 8.51 -5.54
C VAL A 83 -6.66 7.15 -5.09
N ASP A 84 -5.57 7.12 -4.35
CA ASP A 84 -4.87 5.90 -3.99
C ASP A 84 -4.29 5.95 -2.57
N LEU A 85 -3.89 4.77 -2.12
CA LEU A 85 -2.89 4.60 -1.08
C LEU A 85 -1.55 4.41 -1.77
N LEU A 86 -0.61 5.32 -1.50
CA LEU A 86 0.75 5.28 -2.01
C LEU A 86 1.70 4.91 -0.85
N GLY A 87 2.61 3.97 -1.08
CA GLY A 87 3.57 3.53 -0.08
C GLY A 87 5.01 3.48 -0.59
N ALA A 88 5.93 3.94 0.26
CA ALA A 88 7.36 3.69 0.15
C ALA A 88 7.70 2.48 1.03
N VAL A 89 8.30 1.45 0.44
CA VAL A 89 8.45 0.13 1.06
C VAL A 89 9.87 -0.39 0.89
N SER A 90 10.42 -0.97 1.95
CA SER A 90 11.69 -1.70 1.92
C SER A 90 11.52 -3.09 2.54
N GLU A 91 12.08 -4.09 1.87
CA GLU A 91 12.14 -5.47 2.37
C GLU A 91 13.00 -5.53 3.63
N THR A 92 12.58 -6.34 4.61
CA THR A 92 13.36 -6.59 5.83
C THR A 92 13.68 -8.07 5.98
N LYS A 93 14.77 -8.35 6.69
CA LYS A 93 15.19 -9.74 6.98
C LYS A 93 14.54 -10.32 8.23
N ASP A 94 13.81 -9.50 8.97
CA ASP A 94 13.04 -9.97 10.11
C ASP A 94 11.66 -10.49 9.66
N ASN A 95 10.96 -11.18 10.55
CA ASN A 95 9.62 -11.69 10.26
C ASN A 95 8.56 -10.70 10.74
N LYS A 96 8.73 -9.41 10.40
CA LYS A 96 7.76 -8.38 10.78
C LYS A 96 7.33 -7.55 9.59
N ILE A 97 6.03 -7.30 9.53
CA ILE A 97 5.45 -6.29 8.66
C ILE A 97 5.13 -5.08 9.52
N VAL A 98 5.74 -3.93 9.18
CA VAL A 98 5.48 -2.66 9.86
C VAL A 98 4.96 -1.65 8.85
N VAL A 99 3.80 -1.07 9.11
CA VAL A 99 3.18 -0.07 8.23
C VAL A 99 2.90 1.21 9.02
N ASN A 100 3.62 2.27 8.67
CA ASN A 100 3.45 3.62 9.20
C ASN A 100 2.58 4.44 8.24
N SER A 101 1.28 4.54 8.55
CA SER A 101 0.38 5.42 7.80
C SER A 101 0.42 6.84 8.35
N ILE A 102 0.75 7.82 7.50
CA ILE A 102 0.84 9.23 7.88
C ILE A 102 -0.50 9.70 8.47
N GLY A 103 -0.46 10.22 9.70
CA GLY A 103 -1.64 10.67 10.43
C GLY A 103 -2.39 9.58 11.22
N TYR A 104 -1.88 8.34 11.23
CA TYR A 104 -2.47 7.21 11.97
C TYR A 104 -1.41 6.49 12.82
N PRO A 105 -1.83 5.68 13.83
CA PRO A 105 -0.93 4.80 14.56
C PRO A 105 -0.23 3.79 13.63
N SER A 106 1.02 3.49 13.95
CA SER A 106 1.79 2.43 13.27
C SER A 106 1.17 1.05 13.52
N VAL A 107 1.19 0.21 12.50
CA VAL A 107 0.79 -1.21 12.56
C VAL A 107 2.05 -2.07 12.53
N SER A 108 2.17 -3.03 13.45
CA SER A 108 3.28 -4.00 13.45
C SER A 108 2.75 -5.41 13.68
N VAL A 109 3.09 -6.32 12.78
CA VAL A 109 2.63 -7.72 12.80
C VAL A 109 3.84 -8.63 12.68
N ASP A 110 4.04 -9.49 13.68
CA ASP A 110 4.91 -10.66 13.56
C ASP A 110 4.22 -11.71 12.70
N ILE A 111 4.87 -12.09 11.59
CA ILE A 111 4.32 -13.02 10.59
C ILE A 111 4.68 -14.49 10.86
N THR A 112 5.37 -14.78 11.97
CA THR A 112 5.62 -16.17 12.41
C THR A 112 4.44 -16.77 13.19
N ASP A 113 3.58 -15.91 13.73
CA ASP A 113 2.35 -16.27 14.44
C ASP A 113 1.17 -15.72 13.65
N LEU A 114 0.37 -16.58 13.02
CA LEU A 114 -0.72 -16.15 12.14
C LEU A 114 -2.10 -16.44 12.71
N GLU A 115 -2.18 -16.82 13.99
CA GLU A 115 -3.45 -17.05 14.64
C GLU A 115 -4.19 -15.73 14.88
N PRO A 116 -5.53 -15.69 14.72
CA PRO A 116 -6.32 -14.51 15.01
C PRO A 116 -6.12 -14.03 16.45
N LYS A 117 -5.98 -12.71 16.64
CA LYS A 117 -5.83 -12.10 17.96
C LYS A 117 -7.04 -11.23 18.28
N GLU A 118 -7.65 -11.46 19.44
CA GLU A 118 -8.89 -10.74 19.83
C GLU A 118 -8.66 -9.24 20.02
N ASP A 119 -7.47 -8.83 20.45
CA ASP A 119 -7.07 -7.43 20.61
C ASP A 119 -6.80 -6.70 19.29
N GLU A 120 -6.64 -7.42 18.17
CA GLU A 120 -6.49 -6.85 16.83
C GLU A 120 -7.82 -6.74 16.07
N LYS A 121 -8.91 -7.19 16.66
CA LYS A 121 -10.21 -7.31 15.98
C LYS A 121 -10.74 -5.94 15.55
N GLY A 122 -10.85 -5.74 14.24
CA GLY A 122 -11.31 -4.49 13.64
C GLY A 122 -10.19 -3.50 13.32
N ASP A 123 -8.94 -3.85 13.65
CA ASP A 123 -7.76 -3.04 13.36
C ASP A 123 -7.01 -3.54 12.12
N SER A 124 -6.20 -2.64 11.54
CA SER A 124 -5.36 -2.95 10.37
C SER A 124 -4.38 -4.10 10.63
N ALA A 125 -3.99 -4.36 11.88
CA ALA A 125 -3.13 -5.49 12.24
C ALA A 125 -3.79 -6.84 11.88
N ALA A 126 -5.09 -7.00 12.17
CA ALA A 126 -5.84 -8.20 11.80
C ALA A 126 -5.95 -8.36 10.27
N LEU A 127 -6.06 -7.26 9.52
CA LEU A 127 -6.06 -7.29 8.05
C LEU A 127 -4.72 -7.81 7.52
N VAL A 128 -3.60 -7.24 7.98
CA VAL A 128 -2.26 -7.70 7.58
C VAL A 128 -2.08 -9.18 7.91
N ARG A 129 -2.43 -9.61 9.13
CA ARG A 129 -2.32 -11.01 9.56
C ARG A 129 -3.16 -11.94 8.68
N GLY A 130 -4.39 -11.55 8.37
CA GLY A 130 -5.29 -12.31 7.50
C GLY A 130 -4.76 -12.46 6.08
N ILE A 131 -4.15 -11.41 5.51
CA ILE A 131 -3.53 -11.46 4.17
C ILE A 131 -2.33 -12.40 4.17
N VAL A 132 -1.45 -12.29 5.17
CA VAL A 132 -0.28 -13.18 5.27
C VAL A 132 -0.71 -14.64 5.44
N LYS A 133 -1.70 -14.90 6.31
CA LYS A 133 -2.30 -16.24 6.46
C LYS A 133 -2.84 -16.77 5.13
N ALA A 134 -3.54 -15.92 4.38
CA ALA A 134 -4.09 -16.25 3.07
C ALA A 134 -3.00 -16.59 2.03
N PHE A 135 -1.83 -15.94 2.06
CA PHE A 135 -0.68 -16.27 1.22
C PHE A 135 -0.09 -17.63 1.61
N VAL A 136 0.17 -17.84 2.91
CA VAL A 136 0.72 -19.09 3.44
C VAL A 136 -0.20 -20.28 3.13
N ASP A 137 -1.52 -20.14 3.32
CA ASP A 137 -2.51 -21.19 3.04
C ASP A 137 -2.57 -21.58 1.55
N ARG A 138 -2.14 -20.68 0.66
CA ARG A 138 -2.03 -20.91 -0.79
C ARG A 138 -0.65 -21.45 -1.20
N GLY A 139 0.26 -21.68 -0.25
CA GLY A 139 1.62 -22.13 -0.51
C GLY A 139 2.53 -21.05 -1.12
N LEU A 140 2.18 -19.78 -0.96
CA LEU A 140 2.98 -18.64 -1.40
C LEU A 140 4.03 -18.24 -0.36
N ASN A 141 5.11 -17.61 -0.80
CA ASN A 141 6.15 -17.10 0.07
C ASN A 141 5.69 -15.80 0.75
N VAL A 142 6.16 -15.59 1.98
CA VAL A 142 5.95 -14.37 2.76
C VAL A 142 7.25 -13.97 3.45
N GLY A 143 7.40 -12.68 3.76
CA GLY A 143 8.54 -12.15 4.50
C GLY A 143 8.26 -10.75 5.03
N GLY A 144 9.21 -10.20 5.81
CA GLY A 144 9.07 -8.91 6.45
C GLY A 144 9.20 -7.74 5.50
N PHE A 145 8.56 -6.62 5.85
CA PHE A 145 8.83 -5.35 5.20
C PHE A 145 8.44 -4.19 6.11
N ILE A 146 9.07 -3.05 5.87
CA ILE A 146 8.69 -1.77 6.46
C ILE A 146 8.08 -0.89 5.37
N ALA A 147 6.99 -0.22 5.70
CA ALA A 147 6.29 0.67 4.78
C ALA A 147 5.93 1.99 5.46
N THR A 148 6.06 3.08 4.72
CA THR A 148 5.41 4.35 5.06
C THR A 148 4.37 4.63 3.99
N THR A 149 3.12 4.93 4.40
CA THR A 149 2.01 5.14 3.47
C THR A 149 1.34 6.50 3.65
N THR A 150 0.86 7.05 2.55
CA THR A 150 -0.08 8.18 2.50
C THR A 150 -1.30 7.77 1.68
N SER A 151 -2.47 8.35 1.96
CA SER A 151 -3.71 7.98 1.29
C SER A 151 -4.59 9.18 1.05
N ASP A 152 -4.99 9.36 -0.20
CA ASP A 152 -6.03 10.33 -0.60
C ASP A 152 -7.42 9.66 -0.69
N VAL A 153 -7.51 8.36 -0.38
CA VAL A 153 -8.78 7.65 -0.24
C VAL A 153 -9.46 8.09 1.05
N PHE A 154 -10.54 8.88 0.92
CA PHE A 154 -11.28 9.41 2.05
C PHE A 154 -11.92 8.31 2.91
N LYS A 155 -11.57 8.30 4.20
CA LYS A 155 -12.17 7.39 5.19
C LYS A 155 -13.67 7.64 5.28
N GLY A 156 -14.48 6.58 5.24
CA GLY A 156 -15.93 6.66 5.41
C GLY A 156 -16.71 7.17 4.19
N ALA A 157 -16.05 7.51 3.09
CA ALA A 157 -16.71 7.98 1.87
C ALA A 157 -17.29 6.85 0.99
N GLY A 158 -17.32 5.61 1.48
CA GLY A 158 -17.69 4.44 0.67
C GLY A 158 -16.66 4.08 -0.41
N MET A 159 -15.46 4.67 -0.37
CA MET A 159 -14.42 4.48 -1.39
C MET A 159 -13.42 3.36 -1.07
N SER A 160 -13.75 2.50 -0.10
CA SER A 160 -13.05 1.25 0.22
C SER A 160 -11.59 1.39 0.65
N SER A 161 -11.31 2.28 1.62
CA SER A 161 -9.96 2.46 2.17
C SER A 161 -9.34 1.19 2.75
N SER A 162 -10.13 0.27 3.30
CA SER A 162 -9.64 -1.03 3.77
C SER A 162 -9.20 -1.92 2.62
N ALA A 163 -9.98 -1.97 1.53
CA ALA A 163 -9.64 -2.77 0.35
C ALA A 163 -8.36 -2.27 -0.32
N SER A 164 -8.15 -0.95 -0.41
CA SER A 164 -6.89 -0.39 -0.92
C SER A 164 -5.71 -0.76 -0.03
N PHE A 165 -5.88 -0.75 1.29
CA PHE A 165 -4.84 -1.21 2.23
C PHE A 165 -4.54 -2.71 2.10
N GLU A 166 -5.57 -3.54 1.99
CA GLU A 166 -5.42 -4.98 1.81
C GLU A 166 -4.72 -5.31 0.49
N LEU A 167 -5.13 -4.67 -0.61
CA LEU A 167 -4.48 -4.81 -1.91
C LEU A 167 -3.03 -4.34 -1.88
N PHE A 168 -2.73 -3.23 -1.21
CA PHE A 168 -1.37 -2.74 -1.05
C PHE A 168 -0.47 -3.78 -0.37
N VAL A 169 -0.90 -4.34 0.76
CA VAL A 169 -0.11 -5.34 1.49
C VAL A 169 0.06 -6.62 0.65
N ALA A 170 -1.00 -7.07 -0.02
CA ALA A 170 -0.94 -8.24 -0.89
C ALA A 170 0.01 -8.02 -2.07
N GLU A 171 -0.02 -6.84 -2.71
CA GLU A 171 0.85 -6.52 -3.84
C GLU A 171 2.33 -6.44 -3.43
N VAL A 172 2.62 -5.85 -2.26
CA VAL A 172 3.98 -5.85 -1.70
C VAL A 172 4.49 -7.28 -1.50
N LEU A 173 3.68 -8.15 -0.88
CA LEU A 173 4.04 -9.55 -0.68
C LEU A 173 4.23 -10.30 -2.01
N ASN A 174 3.37 -10.04 -2.98
CA ASN A 174 3.49 -10.64 -4.30
C ASN A 174 4.81 -10.23 -4.98
N SER A 175 5.03 -8.93 -5.10
CA SER A 175 6.20 -8.36 -5.78
C SER A 175 7.53 -8.72 -5.13
N PHE A 176 7.62 -8.75 -3.80
CA PHE A 176 8.88 -9.06 -3.11
C PHE A 176 9.18 -10.57 -3.04
N TYR A 177 8.15 -11.41 -2.92
CA TYR A 177 8.37 -12.82 -2.55
C TYR A 177 7.86 -13.84 -3.58
N ASN A 178 7.09 -13.43 -4.58
CA ASN A 178 6.39 -14.37 -5.48
C ASN A 178 6.52 -14.06 -6.98
N GLY A 179 6.85 -12.83 -7.38
CA GLY A 179 7.07 -12.43 -8.78
C GLY A 179 5.78 -12.25 -9.57
#